data_AF-A0A2V9S2V5-F1
#
_entry.id   AF-A0A2V9S2V5-F1
#
_cell.length_a   1.000
_cell.length_b   1.000
_cell.length_c   1.000
_cell.angle_alpha   90.00
_cell.angle_beta   90.00
_cell.angle_gamma   90.00
#
_symmetry.space_group_name_H-M   'P 1'
#
loop_
_entity.id
_entity.type
_entity.pdbx_description
1 polymer ?
#
loop_
_entity_poly.entity_id
_entity_poly.type
_entity_poly.pdbx_seq_one_letter_code
_entity_poly.pdbx_strand_id
1 'polypeptide(L)'
;SAFLGQPAPKAAPAIDFIKPLSPAEEKTSPEFFNILNFVLQFCPTNPSETELMARFAKIGVGAGKIFDASKLSPEMKTAVARGVADAWANFDGLLKEFDAGKVTSGDVFGTREYLKNNYLYRMAAAVLGIYGNSKQEAMYPLYAVDAAKQKLDDANRYTVRFAPGQLPPVNAFWSLTMYEMPQSLLVANPINRYLLNSPMLPQFRKDADGGLTLLIQNESPGKDKESNWLPAPKGPFVMAMRLYWPKEEATEGKWSAPLAQQVKK
;
A
#
# COMPACT_ATOMS: atom_id res chain seq x y z
N SER A 1 -36.33 -8.57 12.72
CA SER A 1 -35.25 -8.85 13.68
C SER A 1 -35.84 -9.18 15.05
N ALA A 2 -35.17 -9.98 15.87
CA ALA A 2 -35.60 -10.25 17.25
C ALA A 2 -35.74 -8.96 18.10
N PHE A 3 -34.94 -7.94 17.78
CA PHE A 3 -35.02 -6.62 18.41
C PHE A 3 -36.24 -5.78 17.98
N LEU A 4 -36.70 -5.89 16.74
CA LEU A 4 -37.82 -5.09 16.20
C LEU A 4 -39.14 -5.87 16.09
N GLY A 5 -39.19 -7.13 16.53
CA GLY A 5 -40.38 -8.00 16.39
C GLY A 5 -40.77 -8.31 14.93
N GLN A 6 -39.92 -7.97 13.96
CA GLN A 6 -40.20 -8.21 12.54
C GLN A 6 -39.63 -9.56 12.06
N PRO A 7 -40.21 -10.16 11.02
CA PRO A 7 -39.60 -11.32 10.35
C PRO A 7 -38.15 -11.06 9.97
N ALA A 8 -37.33 -12.11 9.94
CA ALA A 8 -35.99 -11.99 9.36
C ALA A 8 -36.12 -11.60 7.88
N PRO A 9 -35.26 -10.70 7.37
CA PRO A 9 -35.21 -10.45 5.93
C PRO A 9 -34.91 -11.77 5.20
N LYS A 10 -35.43 -11.92 3.98
CA LYS A 10 -35.15 -13.08 3.13
C LYS A 10 -33.63 -13.24 3.01
N ALA A 11 -33.13 -14.46 3.19
CA ALA A 11 -31.72 -14.76 2.99
C ALA A 11 -31.28 -14.35 1.58
N ALA A 12 -30.08 -13.77 1.50
CA ALA A 12 -29.48 -13.47 0.20
C ALA A 12 -29.32 -14.78 -0.61
N PRO A 13 -29.50 -14.75 -1.93
CA PRO A 13 -29.19 -15.90 -2.78
C PRO A 13 -27.74 -16.35 -2.58
N ALA A 14 -27.51 -17.67 -2.65
CA ALA A 14 -26.15 -18.20 -2.67
C ALA A 14 -25.43 -17.70 -3.93
N ILE A 15 -24.20 -17.23 -3.75
CA ILE A 15 -23.33 -16.78 -4.85
C ILE A 15 -22.45 -17.96 -5.24
N ASP A 16 -22.52 -18.37 -6.50
CA ASP A 16 -21.61 -19.35 -7.07
C ASP A 16 -20.31 -18.64 -7.51
N PHE A 17 -19.32 -18.63 -6.62
CA PHE A 17 -18.06 -17.94 -6.87
C PHE A 17 -17.23 -18.69 -7.91
N ILE A 18 -16.81 -17.97 -8.95
CA ILE A 18 -15.88 -18.49 -9.94
C ILE A 18 -14.47 -18.67 -9.36
N LYS A 19 -13.68 -19.53 -9.99
CA LYS A 19 -12.27 -19.74 -9.62
C LYS A 19 -11.45 -18.45 -9.90
N PRO A 20 -10.66 -17.95 -8.93
CA PRO A 20 -9.78 -16.81 -9.17
C PRO A 20 -8.58 -17.21 -10.04
N LEU A 21 -7.99 -16.22 -10.71
CA LEU A 21 -6.71 -16.37 -11.40
C LEU A 21 -5.55 -16.31 -10.42
N SER A 22 -4.44 -16.97 -10.76
CA SER A 22 -3.17 -16.71 -10.10
C SER A 22 -2.60 -15.33 -10.50
N PRO A 23 -1.70 -14.74 -9.71
CA PRO A 23 -1.07 -13.46 -10.05
C PRO A 23 -0.34 -13.46 -11.41
N ALA A 24 0.13 -14.61 -11.89
CA ALA A 24 0.75 -14.73 -13.21
C ALA A 24 -0.31 -14.74 -14.34
N GLU A 25 -1.42 -15.44 -14.12
CA GLU A 25 -2.53 -15.52 -15.07
C GLU A 25 -3.26 -14.18 -15.18
N GLU A 26 -3.39 -13.40 -14.10
CA GLU A 26 -3.97 -12.03 -14.16
C GLU A 26 -3.24 -11.12 -15.16
N LYS A 27 -1.97 -11.39 -15.45
CA LYS A 27 -1.17 -10.60 -16.38
C LYS A 27 -1.32 -10.96 -17.85
N THR A 28 -1.94 -12.10 -18.15
CA THR A 28 -1.85 -12.70 -19.49
C THR A 28 -3.11 -13.41 -19.96
N SER A 29 -3.92 -13.92 -19.03
CA SER A 29 -5.08 -14.74 -19.34
C SER A 29 -6.29 -13.90 -19.72
N PRO A 30 -6.96 -14.18 -20.86
CA PRO A 30 -8.22 -13.54 -21.21
C PRO A 30 -9.37 -13.89 -20.25
N GLU A 31 -9.20 -14.92 -19.41
CA GLU A 31 -10.17 -15.29 -18.37
C GLU A 31 -10.38 -14.17 -17.34
N PHE A 32 -9.44 -13.22 -17.25
CA PHE A 32 -9.61 -11.99 -16.48
C PHE A 32 -10.94 -11.28 -16.78
N PHE A 33 -11.40 -11.28 -18.04
CA PHE A 33 -12.66 -10.66 -18.43
C PHE A 33 -13.89 -11.42 -17.91
N ASN A 34 -13.81 -12.74 -17.72
CA ASN A 34 -14.87 -13.51 -17.06
C ASN A 34 -14.93 -13.18 -15.57
N ILE A 35 -13.78 -12.97 -14.92
CA ILE A 35 -13.74 -12.46 -13.55
C ILE A 35 -14.39 -11.08 -13.45
N LEU A 36 -14.01 -10.17 -14.34
CA LEU A 36 -14.58 -8.83 -14.39
C LEU A 36 -16.10 -8.89 -14.61
N ASN A 37 -16.59 -9.71 -15.55
CA ASN A 37 -18.01 -9.86 -15.82
C ASN A 37 -18.80 -10.43 -14.64
N PHE A 38 -18.21 -11.37 -13.91
CA PHE A 38 -18.79 -11.91 -12.68
C PHE A 38 -18.91 -10.81 -11.62
N VAL A 39 -17.84 -10.09 -11.33
CA VAL A 39 -17.83 -9.02 -10.32
C VAL A 39 -18.81 -7.89 -10.69
N LEU A 40 -18.90 -7.52 -11.97
CA LEU A 40 -19.81 -6.47 -12.45
C LEU A 40 -21.29 -6.77 -12.19
N GLN A 41 -21.69 -8.01 -11.91
CA GLN A 41 -23.06 -8.35 -11.49
C GLN A 41 -23.43 -7.69 -10.14
N PHE A 42 -22.44 -7.45 -9.30
CA PHE A 42 -22.61 -6.90 -7.96
C PHE A 42 -22.25 -5.41 -7.87
N CYS A 43 -21.80 -4.82 -8.99
CA CYS A 43 -21.31 -3.45 -9.05
C CYS A 43 -22.20 -2.64 -10.02
N PRO A 44 -23.19 -1.89 -9.51
CA PRO A 44 -23.99 -1.00 -10.35
C PRO A 44 -23.10 -0.03 -11.15
N THR A 45 -23.41 0.14 -12.42
CA THR A 45 -22.68 1.08 -13.28
C THR A 45 -22.81 2.49 -12.73
N ASN A 46 -21.68 3.11 -12.40
CA ASN A 46 -21.68 4.51 -11.99
C ASN A 46 -21.96 5.40 -13.22
N PRO A 47 -22.70 6.53 -13.07
CA PRO A 47 -22.98 7.43 -14.18
C PRO A 47 -21.73 7.86 -14.97
N SER A 48 -20.58 8.07 -14.31
CA SER A 48 -19.32 8.46 -14.96
C SER A 48 -18.69 7.36 -15.84
N GLU A 49 -19.20 6.12 -15.79
CA GLU A 49 -18.64 4.95 -16.47
C GLU A 49 -19.58 4.40 -17.54
N THR A 50 -20.72 5.05 -17.80
CA THR A 50 -21.73 4.59 -18.78
C THR A 50 -21.14 4.36 -20.18
N GLU A 51 -20.37 5.33 -20.69
CA GLU A 51 -19.71 5.22 -22.00
C GLU A 51 -18.61 4.16 -22.01
N LEU A 52 -17.87 4.02 -20.90
CA LEU A 52 -16.86 2.98 -20.75
C LEU A 52 -17.50 1.59 -20.83
N MET A 53 -18.61 1.38 -20.10
CA MET A 53 -19.34 0.12 -20.12
C MET A 53 -19.93 -0.16 -21.51
N ALA A 54 -20.40 0.85 -22.23
CA ALA A 54 -20.86 0.70 -23.62
C ALA A 54 -19.72 0.27 -24.56
N ARG A 55 -18.49 0.77 -24.36
CA ARG A 55 -17.29 0.32 -25.11
C ARG A 55 -16.91 -1.11 -24.76
N PHE A 56 -16.88 -1.46 -23.48
CA PHE A 56 -16.60 -2.81 -22.98
C PHE A 56 -17.60 -3.85 -23.52
N ALA A 57 -18.88 -3.47 -23.62
CA ALA A 57 -19.92 -4.34 -24.15
C ALA A 57 -19.64 -4.81 -25.60
N LYS A 58 -18.90 -4.04 -26.40
CA LYS A 58 -18.52 -4.39 -27.79
C LYS A 58 -17.59 -5.60 -27.88
N ILE A 59 -16.88 -5.92 -26.81
CA ILE A 59 -15.97 -7.09 -26.73
C ILE A 59 -16.49 -8.16 -25.77
N GLY A 60 -17.76 -8.11 -25.38
CA GLY A 60 -18.36 -9.10 -24.48
C GLY A 60 -18.09 -8.87 -23.00
N VAL A 61 -17.58 -7.70 -22.61
CA VAL A 61 -17.39 -7.33 -21.20
C VAL A 61 -18.63 -6.60 -20.66
N GLY A 62 -19.17 -7.07 -19.53
CA GLY A 62 -20.36 -6.52 -18.87
C GLY A 62 -20.91 -7.47 -17.80
N ALA A 63 -21.75 -6.94 -16.92
CA ALA A 63 -22.37 -7.68 -15.83
C ALA A 63 -23.01 -9.00 -16.30
N GLY A 64 -22.53 -10.13 -15.78
CA GLY A 64 -23.09 -11.46 -16.04
C GLY A 64 -22.82 -12.04 -17.42
N LYS A 65 -22.04 -11.35 -18.25
CA LYS A 65 -21.67 -11.87 -19.58
C LYS A 65 -20.58 -12.94 -19.48
N ILE A 66 -20.50 -13.78 -20.49
CA ILE A 66 -19.39 -14.70 -20.70
C ILE A 66 -18.50 -14.11 -21.80
N PHE A 67 -17.22 -13.89 -21.45
CA PHE A 67 -16.17 -13.56 -22.38
C PHE A 67 -15.61 -14.87 -22.98
N ASP A 68 -16.04 -15.18 -24.19
CA ASP A 68 -15.59 -16.37 -24.91
C ASP A 68 -14.45 -16.01 -25.88
N ALA A 69 -13.22 -16.14 -25.40
CA ALA A 69 -12.02 -15.83 -26.18
C ALA A 69 -11.92 -16.69 -27.45
N SER A 70 -12.54 -17.87 -27.51
CA SER A 70 -12.47 -18.76 -28.68
C SER A 70 -13.18 -18.16 -29.90
N LYS A 71 -14.24 -17.39 -29.66
CA LYS A 71 -15.07 -16.71 -30.69
C LYS A 71 -14.46 -15.43 -31.23
N LEU A 72 -13.38 -14.92 -30.62
CA LEU A 72 -12.70 -13.74 -31.12
C LEU A 72 -11.93 -14.06 -32.42
N SER A 73 -11.95 -13.12 -33.36
CA SER A 73 -11.09 -13.20 -34.54
C SER A 73 -9.59 -13.18 -34.14
N PRO A 74 -8.68 -13.67 -34.99
CA PRO A 74 -7.24 -13.60 -34.72
C PRO A 74 -6.75 -12.18 -34.39
N GLU A 75 -7.29 -11.17 -35.07
CA GLU A 75 -6.97 -9.76 -34.87
C GLU A 75 -7.45 -9.31 -33.49
N MET A 76 -8.67 -9.70 -33.08
CA MET A 76 -9.23 -9.35 -31.77
C MET A 76 -8.48 -10.04 -30.62
N LYS A 77 -8.09 -11.31 -30.78
CA LYS A 77 -7.24 -12.01 -29.79
C LYS A 77 -5.92 -11.26 -29.57
N THR A 78 -5.30 -10.83 -30.68
CA THR A 78 -4.06 -10.05 -30.65
C THR A 78 -4.27 -8.70 -29.98
N ALA A 79 -5.35 -7.98 -30.32
CA ALA A 79 -5.67 -6.67 -29.75
C ALA A 79 -5.92 -6.75 -28.24
N VAL A 80 -6.64 -7.78 -27.78
CA VAL A 80 -6.89 -8.01 -26.34
C VAL A 80 -5.59 -8.30 -25.60
N ALA A 81 -4.75 -9.20 -26.12
CA ALA A 81 -3.46 -9.51 -25.51
C ALA A 81 -2.54 -8.27 -25.42
N ARG A 82 -2.51 -7.44 -26.48
CA ARG A 82 -1.77 -6.17 -26.47
C ARG A 82 -2.34 -5.19 -25.45
N GLY A 83 -3.66 -5.06 -25.34
CA GLY A 83 -4.27 -4.18 -24.34
C GLY A 83 -3.93 -4.56 -22.89
N VAL A 84 -3.85 -5.85 -22.59
CA VAL A 84 -3.38 -6.34 -21.28
C VAL A 84 -1.90 -6.00 -21.08
N ALA A 85 -1.05 -6.24 -22.08
CA ALA A 85 0.38 -5.90 -22.01
C ALA A 85 0.61 -4.38 -21.82
N ASP A 86 -0.14 -3.54 -22.54
CA ASP A 86 -0.08 -2.09 -22.42
C ASP A 86 -0.48 -1.62 -21.01
N ALA A 87 -1.49 -2.24 -20.40
CA ALA A 87 -1.90 -1.93 -19.03
C ALA A 87 -0.79 -2.20 -18.01
N TRP A 88 -0.11 -3.34 -18.13
CA TRP A 88 1.02 -3.69 -17.26
C TRP A 88 2.26 -2.85 -17.53
N ALA A 89 2.54 -2.50 -18.79
CA ALA A 89 3.62 -1.56 -19.12
C ALA A 89 3.38 -0.16 -18.54
N ASN A 90 2.13 0.31 -18.57
CA ASN A 90 1.74 1.58 -17.93
C ASN A 90 1.88 1.51 -16.40
N PHE A 91 1.52 0.38 -15.79
CA PHE A 91 1.73 0.14 -14.36
C PHE A 91 3.22 0.16 -14.00
N ASP A 92 4.08 -0.53 -14.77
CA ASP A 92 5.54 -0.50 -14.56
C ASP A 92 6.12 0.92 -14.72
N GLY A 93 5.56 1.72 -15.62
CA GLY A 93 5.87 3.14 -15.74
C GLY A 93 5.49 3.92 -14.47
N LEU A 94 4.30 3.68 -13.93
CA LEU A 94 3.84 4.31 -12.69
C LEU A 94 4.67 3.87 -11.47
N LEU A 95 5.13 2.62 -11.41
CA LEU A 95 6.03 2.15 -10.35
C LEU A 95 7.33 2.96 -10.29
N LYS A 96 7.89 3.36 -11.43
CA LYS A 96 9.08 4.23 -11.47
C LYS A 96 8.79 5.61 -10.87
N GLU A 97 7.56 6.11 -11.03
CA GLU A 97 7.15 7.39 -10.43
C GLU A 97 6.93 7.26 -8.92
N PHE A 98 6.49 6.09 -8.43
CA PHE A 98 6.51 5.74 -7.00
C PHE A 98 7.93 5.71 -6.44
N ASP A 99 8.85 5.02 -7.11
CA ASP A 99 10.26 4.95 -6.70
C ASP A 99 10.93 6.32 -6.69
N ALA A 100 10.53 7.20 -7.61
CA ALA A 100 10.97 8.59 -7.66
C ALA A 100 10.27 9.51 -6.63
N GLY A 101 9.27 9.01 -5.89
CA GLY A 101 8.49 9.76 -4.91
C GLY A 101 7.55 10.82 -5.51
N LYS A 102 7.28 10.76 -6.82
CA LYS A 102 6.37 11.67 -7.51
C LYS A 102 4.91 11.25 -7.38
N VAL A 103 4.68 9.96 -7.19
CA VAL A 103 3.38 9.38 -6.85
C VAL A 103 3.52 8.64 -5.53
N THR A 104 2.53 8.78 -4.67
CA THR A 104 2.50 8.19 -3.34
C THR A 104 1.23 7.37 -3.15
N SER A 105 1.18 6.60 -2.06
CA SER A 105 -0.06 5.91 -1.65
C SER A 105 -1.23 6.90 -1.51
N GLY A 106 -0.96 8.14 -1.10
CA GLY A 106 -1.97 9.19 -0.98
C GLY A 106 -2.60 9.65 -2.30
N ASP A 107 -1.97 9.35 -3.43
CA ASP A 107 -2.48 9.72 -4.76
C ASP A 107 -3.37 8.61 -5.33
N VAL A 108 -3.08 7.35 -4.99
CA VAL A 108 -3.74 6.18 -5.60
C VAL A 108 -4.89 5.61 -4.76
N PHE A 109 -4.94 5.90 -3.46
CA PHE A 109 -6.05 5.50 -2.58
C PHE A 109 -6.99 6.67 -2.29
N GLY A 110 -8.29 6.41 -2.36
CA GLY A 110 -9.31 7.39 -2.02
C GLY A 110 -10.69 7.00 -2.51
N THR A 111 -11.63 7.94 -2.38
CA THR A 111 -12.98 7.75 -2.88
C THR A 111 -13.02 7.83 -4.41
N ARG A 112 -14.17 7.46 -4.98
CA ARG A 112 -14.43 7.58 -6.41
C ARG A 112 -14.34 9.04 -6.89
N GLU A 113 -14.78 9.99 -6.08
CA GLU A 113 -14.75 11.43 -6.36
C GLU A 113 -13.30 11.93 -6.41
N TYR A 114 -12.45 11.43 -5.51
CA TYR A 114 -11.03 11.77 -5.46
C TYR A 114 -10.26 11.21 -6.66
N LEU A 115 -10.35 9.88 -6.86
CA LEU A 115 -9.61 9.19 -7.92
C LEU A 115 -10.20 9.47 -9.31
N LYS A 116 -11.46 9.93 -9.38
CA LYS A 116 -12.24 10.07 -10.61
C LYS A 116 -12.09 8.79 -11.44
N ASN A 117 -12.08 8.89 -12.76
CA ASN A 117 -11.89 7.74 -13.65
C ASN A 117 -10.39 7.45 -13.94
N ASN A 118 -9.47 7.73 -13.01
CA ASN A 118 -8.06 7.35 -13.17
C ASN A 118 -7.86 5.85 -12.86
N TYR A 119 -8.11 5.00 -13.86
CA TYR A 119 -8.02 3.55 -13.71
C TYR A 119 -6.60 3.04 -13.47
N LEU A 120 -5.57 3.75 -13.94
CA LEU A 120 -4.18 3.37 -13.69
C LEU A 120 -3.84 3.51 -12.20
N TYR A 121 -4.32 4.57 -11.55
CA TYR A 121 -4.15 4.75 -10.10
C TYR A 121 -4.95 3.72 -9.30
N ARG A 122 -6.20 3.44 -9.72
CA ARG A 122 -7.01 2.38 -9.10
C ARG A 122 -6.36 1.00 -9.24
N MET A 123 -5.79 0.69 -10.41
CA MET A 123 -5.02 -0.54 -10.65
C MET A 123 -3.78 -0.57 -9.74
N ALA A 124 -3.02 0.51 -9.68
CA ALA A 124 -1.82 0.56 -8.84
C ALA A 124 -2.12 0.36 -7.36
N ALA A 125 -3.17 1.00 -6.84
CA ALA A 125 -3.67 0.78 -5.50
C ALA A 125 -4.01 -0.70 -5.23
N ALA A 126 -4.74 -1.35 -6.14
CA ALA A 126 -5.12 -2.76 -6.00
C ALA A 126 -3.92 -3.71 -6.05
N VAL A 127 -2.98 -3.47 -6.97
CA VAL A 127 -1.78 -4.33 -7.16
C VAL A 127 -0.77 -4.14 -6.03
N LEU A 128 -0.56 -2.91 -5.55
CA LEU A 128 0.46 -2.59 -4.54
C LEU A 128 -0.02 -2.83 -3.11
N GLY A 129 -1.33 -2.71 -2.84
CA GLY A 129 -1.85 -2.78 -1.48
C GLY A 129 -3.35 -2.56 -1.42
N ILE A 130 -4.12 -3.54 -1.90
CA ILE A 130 -5.58 -3.60 -1.76
C ILE A 130 -6.00 -3.22 -0.32
N TYR A 131 -7.06 -2.40 -0.21
CA TYR A 131 -7.57 -1.80 1.04
C TYR A 131 -6.69 -0.72 1.68
N GLY A 132 -5.77 -0.11 0.94
CA GLY A 132 -5.05 1.07 1.41
C GLY A 132 -5.97 2.24 1.80
N ASN A 133 -5.53 3.01 2.78
CA ASN A 133 -6.23 4.18 3.30
C ASN A 133 -5.97 5.41 2.41
N SER A 134 -6.94 6.35 2.37
CA SER A 134 -6.69 7.68 1.83
C SER A 134 -5.63 8.41 2.65
N LYS A 135 -4.97 9.41 2.06
CA LYS A 135 -3.93 10.18 2.76
C LYS A 135 -4.42 10.89 4.03
N GLN A 136 -5.70 11.25 4.08
CA GLN A 136 -6.32 11.89 5.24
C GLN A 136 -6.48 10.93 6.42
N GLU A 137 -6.64 9.64 6.15
CA GLU A 137 -6.77 8.60 7.17
C GLU A 137 -5.41 8.04 7.59
N ALA A 138 -4.53 7.75 6.63
CA ALA A 138 -3.16 7.34 6.94
C ALA A 138 -2.14 7.63 5.83
N MET A 139 -0.92 8.00 6.24
CA MET A 139 0.24 8.10 5.34
C MET A 139 1.31 7.08 5.71
N TYR A 140 2.04 6.59 4.71
CA TYR A 140 3.01 5.50 4.84
C TYR A 140 4.41 5.83 4.29
N PRO A 141 5.18 6.79 4.85
CA PRO A 141 6.55 7.01 4.40
C PRO A 141 7.40 5.73 4.54
N LEU A 142 7.93 5.24 3.42
CA LEU A 142 8.69 4.00 3.35
C LEU A 142 10.20 4.28 3.36
N TYR A 143 10.92 3.56 4.19
CA TYR A 143 12.37 3.55 4.29
C TYR A 143 12.88 2.27 3.62
N ALA A 144 13.04 2.32 2.30
CA ALA A 144 13.67 1.25 1.52
C ALA A 144 15.17 1.47 1.31
N VAL A 145 15.61 2.73 1.43
CA VAL A 145 16.99 3.16 1.29
C VAL A 145 17.34 4.21 2.36
N ASP A 146 18.63 4.37 2.61
CA ASP A 146 19.17 5.45 3.44
C ASP A 146 19.29 6.77 2.66
N ALA A 147 19.81 7.80 3.33
CA ALA A 147 20.03 9.12 2.77
C ALA A 147 21.05 9.13 1.61
N ALA A 148 21.93 8.13 1.51
CA ALA A 148 22.85 7.93 0.40
C ALA A 148 22.28 7.02 -0.70
N LYS A 149 20.96 6.72 -0.63
CA LYS A 149 20.23 5.85 -1.57
C LYS A 149 20.73 4.41 -1.60
N GLN A 150 21.40 3.95 -0.54
CA GLN A 150 21.78 2.55 -0.38
C GLN A 150 20.63 1.77 0.28
N LYS A 151 20.43 0.51 -0.13
CA LYS A 151 19.45 -0.37 0.51
C LYS A 151 19.81 -0.59 1.98
N LEU A 152 18.79 -0.75 2.82
CA LEU A 152 18.99 -0.98 4.25
C LEU A 152 19.29 -2.46 4.52
N ASP A 153 20.35 -2.73 5.30
CA ASP A 153 20.76 -4.09 5.69
C ASP A 153 21.44 -4.13 7.07
N ASP A 154 21.71 -5.33 7.59
CA ASP A 154 22.39 -5.50 8.88
C ASP A 154 23.91 -5.26 8.84
N ALA A 155 24.48 -5.00 7.66
CA ALA A 155 25.90 -4.66 7.54
C ALA A 155 26.19 -3.30 8.19
N ASN A 156 25.17 -2.46 8.38
CA ASN A 156 25.29 -1.11 8.93
C ASN A 156 24.37 -0.89 10.14
N ARG A 157 24.53 0.27 10.77
CA ARG A 157 23.58 0.81 11.74
C ARG A 157 22.94 2.04 11.13
N TYR A 158 21.69 2.31 11.48
CA TYR A 158 20.97 3.47 10.98
C TYR A 158 20.32 4.25 12.11
N THR A 159 20.07 5.52 11.84
CA THR A 159 19.29 6.39 12.71
C THR A 159 18.20 7.10 11.94
N VAL A 160 17.08 7.34 12.62
CA VAL A 160 16.02 8.23 12.12
C VAL A 160 15.85 9.32 13.18
N ARG A 161 16.28 10.54 12.87
CA ARG A 161 16.27 11.67 13.80
C ARG A 161 15.14 12.64 13.47
N PHE A 162 14.31 12.92 14.47
CA PHE A 162 13.35 14.02 14.46
C PHE A 162 13.96 15.19 15.23
N ALA A 163 14.08 16.35 14.59
CA ALA A 163 14.48 17.58 15.25
C ALA A 163 13.42 18.02 16.30
N PRO A 164 13.77 18.93 17.23
CA PRO A 164 12.81 19.45 18.20
C PRO A 164 11.55 20.00 17.52
N GLY A 165 10.38 19.57 17.99
CA GLY A 165 9.09 19.96 17.40
C GLY A 165 8.77 19.35 16.02
N GLN A 166 9.62 18.47 15.48
CA GLN A 166 9.47 17.87 14.15
C GLN A 166 9.07 16.38 14.17
N LEU A 167 8.46 15.92 15.28
CA LEU A 167 7.82 14.60 15.31
C LEU A 167 6.71 14.51 14.25
N PRO A 168 6.37 13.31 13.75
CA PRO A 168 5.30 13.16 12.76
C PRO A 168 3.99 13.85 13.21
N PRO A 169 3.45 14.80 12.42
CA PRO A 169 2.30 15.59 12.83
C PRO A 169 1.02 14.79 12.59
N VAL A 170 0.44 14.28 13.68
CA VAL A 170 -0.72 13.41 13.69
C VAL A 170 -1.75 13.88 14.71
N ASN A 171 -3.03 13.61 14.45
CA ASN A 171 -4.11 13.80 15.42
C ASN A 171 -4.28 12.57 16.32
N ALA A 172 -3.91 11.37 15.85
CA ALA A 172 -3.97 10.14 16.63
C ALA A 172 -2.57 9.69 17.09
N PHE A 173 -1.87 8.89 16.27
CA PHE A 173 -0.57 8.35 16.62
C PHE A 173 0.29 8.08 15.38
N TRP A 174 1.59 7.88 15.58
CA TRP A 174 2.50 7.43 14.53
C TRP A 174 3.28 6.20 14.98
N SER A 175 3.77 5.41 14.03
CA SER A 175 4.65 4.26 14.30
C SER A 175 5.68 4.05 13.20
N LEU A 176 6.91 3.66 13.55
CA LEU A 176 7.92 3.12 12.65
C LEU A 176 8.01 1.60 12.86
N THR A 177 7.64 0.81 11.85
CA THR A 177 7.58 -0.67 11.92
C THR A 177 8.67 -1.30 11.06
N MET A 178 9.28 -2.39 11.55
CA MET A 178 10.34 -3.14 10.87
C MET A 178 9.78 -4.32 10.05
N TYR A 179 10.30 -4.53 8.85
CA TYR A 179 9.99 -5.69 8.00
C TYR A 179 11.26 -6.30 7.39
N GLU A 180 11.41 -7.62 7.49
CA GLU A 180 12.46 -8.34 6.78
C GLU A 180 12.12 -8.47 5.29
N MET A 181 13.16 -8.49 4.44
CA MET A 181 13.01 -8.69 3.01
C MET A 181 13.69 -9.98 2.56
N PRO A 182 13.15 -10.68 1.55
CA PRO A 182 12.02 -10.28 0.69
C PRO A 182 10.62 -10.65 1.23
N GLN A 183 10.51 -11.34 2.36
CA GLN A 183 9.25 -11.90 2.86
C GLN A 183 8.23 -10.81 3.26
N SER A 184 8.69 -9.61 3.58
CA SER A 184 7.86 -8.49 4.05
C SER A 184 7.09 -8.83 5.34
N LEU A 185 7.73 -9.57 6.24
CA LEU A 185 7.16 -10.02 7.51
C LEU A 185 7.84 -9.33 8.70
N LEU A 186 7.14 -9.33 9.84
CA LEU A 186 7.74 -8.97 11.11
C LEU A 186 8.72 -10.07 11.52
N VAL A 187 9.90 -9.67 12.01
CA VAL A 187 10.97 -10.60 12.38
C VAL A 187 11.10 -10.74 13.89
N ALA A 188 11.16 -11.97 14.38
CA ALA A 188 11.42 -12.26 15.78
C ALA A 188 12.73 -11.61 16.25
N ASN A 189 12.72 -11.03 17.45
CA ASN A 189 13.88 -10.34 18.00
C ASN A 189 13.93 -10.47 19.53
N PRO A 190 15.11 -10.27 20.17
CA PRO A 190 15.31 -10.59 21.59
C PRO A 190 14.41 -9.86 22.59
N ILE A 191 13.78 -8.75 22.17
CA ILE A 191 12.94 -7.91 23.05
C ILE A 191 11.48 -7.87 22.60
N ASN A 192 11.07 -8.73 21.65
CA ASN A 192 9.72 -8.78 21.07
C ASN A 192 9.19 -7.40 20.63
N ARG A 193 10.06 -6.56 20.06
CA ARG A 193 9.71 -5.21 19.58
C ARG A 193 9.80 -5.14 18.07
N TYR A 194 8.67 -4.85 17.44
CA TYR A 194 8.54 -4.80 15.98
C TYR A 194 8.27 -3.39 15.46
N LEU A 195 8.04 -2.44 16.37
CA LEU A 195 7.80 -1.04 16.06
C LEU A 195 8.24 -0.11 17.20
N LEU A 196 8.41 1.17 16.87
CA LEU A 196 8.48 2.30 17.81
C LEU A 196 7.34 3.25 17.48
N ASN A 197 6.62 3.79 18.47
CA ASN A 197 5.44 4.62 18.21
C ASN A 197 5.28 5.80 19.18
N SER A 198 4.33 6.70 18.89
CA SER A 198 4.09 7.87 19.73
C SER A 198 3.62 7.56 21.15
N PRO A 199 2.81 6.52 21.45
CA PRO A 199 2.54 6.12 22.83
C PRO A 199 3.77 5.78 23.66
N MET A 200 4.87 5.34 23.04
CA MET A 200 6.13 5.04 23.72
C MET A 200 6.99 6.28 24.00
N LEU A 201 6.60 7.48 23.55
CA LEU A 201 7.36 8.73 23.72
C LEU A 201 7.86 8.99 25.17
N PRO A 202 7.07 8.75 26.23
CA PRO A 202 7.55 8.96 27.61
C PRO A 202 8.72 8.06 28.01
N GLN A 203 8.93 6.95 27.31
CA GLN A 203 10.00 5.99 27.57
C GLN A 203 11.27 6.32 26.78
N PHE A 204 11.16 7.12 25.72
CA PHE A 204 12.29 7.44 24.86
C PHE A 204 13.21 8.47 25.51
N ARG A 205 14.51 8.28 25.29
CA ARG A 205 15.52 9.26 25.66
C ARG A 205 15.56 10.33 24.58
N LYS A 206 15.39 11.59 25.01
CA LYS A 206 15.53 12.75 24.14
C LYS A 206 17.00 13.08 23.94
N ASP A 207 17.30 13.63 22.78
CA ASP A 207 18.61 14.20 22.47
C ASP A 207 18.83 15.48 23.30
N ALA A 208 20.09 15.94 23.41
CA ALA A 208 20.44 17.12 24.21
C ALA A 208 19.74 18.42 23.76
N ASP A 209 19.39 18.52 22.47
CA ASP A 209 18.63 19.63 21.88
C ASP A 209 17.11 19.47 22.03
N GLY A 210 16.63 18.39 22.65
CA GLY A 210 15.21 18.05 22.77
C GLY A 210 14.66 17.23 21.59
N GLY A 211 15.51 16.86 20.63
CA GLY A 211 15.16 15.97 19.53
C GLY A 211 14.88 14.53 19.96
N LEU A 212 14.51 13.69 18.98
CA LEU A 212 14.37 12.25 19.17
C LEU A 212 15.12 11.50 18.07
N THR A 213 16.14 10.74 18.46
CA THR A 213 16.85 9.84 17.56
C THR A 213 16.44 8.40 17.84
N LEU A 214 15.84 7.75 16.83
CA LEU A 214 15.55 6.31 16.84
C LEU A 214 16.78 5.56 16.31
N LEU A 215 17.11 4.42 16.92
CA LEU A 215 18.27 3.60 16.60
C LEU A 215 17.82 2.31 15.90
N ILE A 216 18.42 1.99 14.76
CA ILE A 216 17.99 0.86 13.92
C ILE A 216 19.22 0.02 13.59
N GLN A 217 19.29 -1.17 14.19
CA GLN A 217 20.43 -2.07 14.07
C GLN A 217 20.06 -3.46 14.59
N ASN A 218 20.80 -4.49 14.16
CA ASN A 218 20.54 -5.86 14.58
C ASN A 218 20.94 -6.13 16.04
N GLU A 219 22.11 -5.64 16.45
CA GLU A 219 22.63 -5.82 17.82
C GLU A 219 22.11 -4.72 18.76
N SER A 220 21.92 -5.04 20.04
CA SER A 220 21.53 -4.03 21.04
C SER A 220 22.57 -2.91 21.11
N PRO A 221 22.16 -1.63 21.10
CA PRO A 221 23.06 -0.49 21.26
C PRO A 221 23.53 -0.27 22.71
N GLY A 222 23.21 -1.20 23.63
CA GLY A 222 23.46 -1.09 25.07
C GLY A 222 22.18 -0.76 25.84
N LYS A 223 22.06 -1.29 27.06
CA LYS A 223 20.86 -1.19 27.91
C LYS A 223 20.35 0.25 28.10
N ASP A 224 21.24 1.22 28.12
CA ASP A 224 20.92 2.64 28.26
C ASP A 224 20.30 3.26 26.99
N LYS A 225 20.40 2.61 25.84
CA LYS A 225 19.90 3.08 24.54
C LYS A 225 18.75 2.24 23.98
N GLU A 226 18.46 1.10 24.60
CA GLU A 226 17.43 0.17 24.14
C GLU A 226 16.04 0.79 24.08
N SER A 227 15.72 1.83 24.85
CA SER A 227 14.42 2.52 24.76
C SER A 227 14.14 3.06 23.36
N ASN A 228 15.16 3.56 22.66
CA ASN A 228 15.04 4.17 21.34
C ASN A 228 15.34 3.17 20.20
N TRP A 229 15.63 1.92 20.53
CA TRP A 229 16.11 0.92 19.60
C TRP A 229 14.96 0.12 18.96
N LEU A 230 15.02 0.01 17.64
CA LEU A 230 14.24 -0.91 16.83
C LEU A 230 15.17 -2.01 16.29
N PRO A 231 15.04 -3.26 16.77
CA PRO A 231 15.83 -4.38 16.27
C PRO A 231 15.60 -4.61 14.77
N ALA A 232 16.66 -4.60 13.98
CA ALA A 232 16.64 -4.99 12.57
C ALA A 232 16.92 -6.50 12.39
N PRO A 233 16.37 -7.17 11.37
CA PRO A 233 16.72 -8.55 11.03
C PRO A 233 18.19 -8.65 10.59
N LYS A 234 18.66 -9.88 10.37
CA LYS A 234 19.86 -10.11 9.55
C LYS A 234 19.48 -10.01 8.07
N GLY A 235 20.37 -9.45 7.25
CA GLY A 235 20.11 -9.22 5.83
C GLY A 235 19.25 -7.97 5.55
N PRO A 236 18.66 -7.88 4.35
CA PRO A 236 17.96 -6.68 3.91
C PRO A 236 16.64 -6.47 4.65
N PHE A 237 16.29 -5.21 4.87
CA PHE A 237 15.03 -4.84 5.50
C PHE A 237 14.46 -3.54 4.95
N VAL A 238 13.20 -3.28 5.28
CA VAL A 238 12.57 -1.98 5.08
C VAL A 238 11.86 -1.56 6.37
N MET A 239 11.65 -0.26 6.53
CA MET A 239 10.80 0.26 7.61
C MET A 239 9.66 1.07 7.04
N ALA A 240 8.47 0.94 7.64
CA ALA A 240 7.33 1.77 7.28
C ALA A 240 7.00 2.70 8.45
N MET A 241 7.15 4.00 8.24
CA MET A 241 6.52 5.00 9.10
C MET A 241 5.04 5.04 8.74
N ARG A 242 4.18 5.11 9.75
CA ARG A 242 2.74 5.25 9.60
C ARG A 242 2.29 6.45 10.40
N LEU A 243 1.59 7.37 9.75
CA LEU A 243 0.91 8.49 10.39
C LEU A 243 -0.58 8.18 10.34
N TYR A 244 -1.23 8.04 11.49
CA TYR A 244 -2.67 7.81 11.57
C TYR A 244 -3.37 9.14 11.87
N TRP A 245 -4.35 9.46 11.03
CA TRP A 245 -5.00 10.76 10.98
C TRP A 245 -3.96 11.90 10.93
N PRO A 246 -3.10 11.94 9.88
CA PRO A 246 -2.08 12.97 9.73
C PRO A 246 -2.70 14.37 9.68
N LYS A 247 -1.99 15.33 10.26
CA LYS A 247 -2.37 16.75 10.16
C LYS A 247 -2.02 17.30 8.77
N GLU A 248 -2.54 18.49 8.48
CA GLU A 248 -2.31 19.20 7.21
C GLU A 248 -0.83 19.39 6.90
N GLU A 249 0.02 19.58 7.90
CA GLU A 249 1.46 19.73 7.68
C GLU A 249 2.05 18.50 6.97
N ALA A 250 1.61 17.29 7.30
CA ALA A 250 2.05 16.09 6.60
C ALA A 250 1.34 15.91 5.25
N THR A 251 0.02 16.11 5.18
CA THR A 251 -0.77 15.81 3.96
C THR A 251 -0.56 16.82 2.82
N GLU A 252 -0.05 18.02 3.15
CA GLU A 252 0.35 19.07 2.21
C GLU A 252 1.86 19.12 1.97
N GLY A 253 2.65 18.21 2.56
CA GLY A 253 4.09 18.10 2.35
C GLY A 253 4.94 19.17 3.05
N LYS A 254 4.37 19.97 3.97
CA LYS A 254 5.12 20.91 4.83
C LYS A 254 6.01 20.17 5.84
N TRP A 255 5.62 18.95 6.21
CA TRP A 255 6.42 17.99 6.95
C TRP A 255 6.80 16.83 6.03
N SER A 256 8.06 16.41 6.12
CA SER A 256 8.57 15.23 5.42
C SER A 256 9.24 14.32 6.44
N ALA A 257 9.06 13.01 6.26
CA ALA A 257 9.73 12.03 7.09
C ALA A 257 11.26 12.17 6.92
N PRO A 258 12.03 12.29 8.01
CA PRO A 258 13.48 12.36 7.90
C PRO A 258 14.01 11.05 7.33
N LEU A 259 15.04 11.13 6.48
CA LEU A 259 15.68 9.95 5.89
C LEU A 259 16.44 9.15 6.94
N ALA A 260 16.55 7.84 6.75
CA ALA A 260 17.45 7.00 7.54
C ALA A 260 18.90 7.40 7.23
N GLN A 261 19.68 7.66 8.27
CA GLN A 261 21.10 8.01 8.16
C GLN A 261 21.93 6.80 8.58
N GLN A 262 22.82 6.34 7.69
CA GLN A 262 23.81 5.32 8.03
C GLN A 262 24.77 5.88 9.09
N VAL A 263 25.08 5.05 10.09
CA VAL A 263 26.06 5.34 11.14
C VAL A 263 27.13 4.27 11.09
N LYS A 264 28.38 4.69 11.29
CA LYS A 264 29.50 3.74 11.39
C LYS A 264 29.27 2.79 12.56
N LYS A 265 29.53 1.50 12.33
CA LYS A 265 29.54 0.47 13.37
C LYS A 265 30.61 0.76 14.43
#